data_AF-A0A2D8YUE1-F1
#
_entry.id   AF-A0A2D8YUE1-F1
#
_cell.length_a   1.000
_cell.length_b   1.000
_cell.length_c   1.000
_cell.angle_alpha   90.00
_cell.angle_beta   90.00
_cell.angle_gamma   90.00
#
_symmetry.space_group_name_H-M   'P 1'
#
loop_
_entity.id
_entity.type
_entity.pdbx_description
1 polymer ?
#
loop_
_entity_poly.entity_id
_entity_poly.type
_entity_poly.pdbx_seq_one_letter_code
_entity_poly.pdbx_strand_id
1 'polypeptide(L)'
;MPVPQKPSTRPANPCFSSGPCAKRPGWTVDVLKDAFLGRSHRHATGKAKLNEVITRSRKILGIPDDYYVGILPGSDTGAFEAAMWNLLGERGVDLL
;
A
#
# COMPACT_ATOMS: atom_id res chain seq x y z
N MET A 1 -4.50 31.17 -27.59
CA MET A 1 -3.86 29.83 -27.59
C MET A 1 -4.68 28.92 -28.50
N PRO A 2 -4.11 28.30 -29.54
CA PRO A 2 -4.85 27.34 -30.36
C PRO A 2 -5.22 26.10 -29.53
N VAL A 3 -6.41 25.55 -29.78
CA VAL A 3 -6.88 24.33 -29.12
C VAL A 3 -6.13 23.14 -29.72
N PRO A 4 -5.46 22.28 -28.92
CA PRO A 4 -4.75 21.12 -29.45
C PRO A 4 -5.73 20.12 -30.07
N GLN A 5 -5.35 19.53 -31.22
CA GLN A 5 -6.16 18.54 -31.91
C GLN A 5 -6.36 17.30 -31.02
N LYS A 6 -7.61 16.84 -30.89
CA LYS A 6 -7.95 15.67 -30.07
C LYS A 6 -7.26 14.42 -30.63
N PRO A 7 -6.56 13.62 -29.80
CA PRO A 7 -5.98 12.35 -30.24
C PRO A 7 -7.05 11.41 -30.80
N SER A 8 -6.77 10.76 -31.93
CA SER A 8 -7.64 9.76 -32.55
C SER A 8 -7.53 8.39 -31.84
N THR A 9 -6.37 8.10 -31.24
CA THR A 9 -6.12 6.86 -30.51
C THR A 9 -6.56 6.98 -29.06
N ARG A 10 -7.39 6.03 -28.60
CA ARG A 10 -7.78 5.92 -27.19
C ARG A 10 -6.80 5.03 -26.42
N PRO A 11 -6.57 5.29 -25.12
CA PRO A 11 -5.79 4.39 -24.28
C PRO A 11 -6.45 3.00 -24.19
N ALA A 12 -5.63 1.95 -24.14
CA ALA A 12 -6.10 0.58 -23.99
C ALA A 12 -6.84 0.35 -22.66
N ASN A 13 -6.56 1.16 -21.64
CA ASN A 13 -7.26 1.16 -20.37
C ASN A 13 -7.68 2.60 -20.02
N PRO A 14 -8.99 2.89 -19.94
CA PRO A 14 -9.50 4.23 -19.64
C PRO A 14 -9.65 4.52 -18.14
N CYS A 15 -9.12 3.68 -17.24
CA CYS A 15 -9.21 3.88 -15.80
C CYS A 15 -8.09 4.81 -15.29
N PHE A 16 -8.38 6.10 -15.16
CA PHE A 16 -7.41 7.15 -14.74
C PHE A 16 -7.51 7.59 -13.27
N SER A 17 -8.19 6.82 -12.41
CA SER A 17 -8.27 7.14 -10.99
C SER A 17 -6.92 7.00 -10.29
N SER A 18 -6.66 7.84 -9.28
CA SER A 18 -5.45 7.80 -8.44
C SER A 18 -5.58 6.91 -7.20
N GLY A 19 -6.73 6.25 -7.02
CA GLY A 19 -6.98 5.38 -5.88
C GLY A 19 -8.48 5.09 -5.70
N PRO A 20 -8.92 3.82 -5.76
CA PRO A 20 -8.22 2.66 -6.32
C PRO A 20 -7.78 2.89 -7.78
N CYS A 21 -6.65 2.32 -8.19
CA CYS A 21 -6.11 2.43 -9.56
C CYS A 21 -6.26 1.12 -10.35
N ALA A 22 -6.09 1.18 -11.68
CA ALA A 22 -5.96 0.00 -12.51
C ALA A 22 -4.84 -0.94 -12.03
N LYS A 23 -5.10 -2.26 -12.03
CA LYS A 23 -4.06 -3.26 -11.75
C LYS A 23 -3.10 -3.38 -12.94
N ARG A 24 -1.92 -3.96 -12.71
CA ARG A 24 -0.92 -4.23 -13.76
C ARG A 24 -1.53 -5.06 -14.91
N PRO A 25 -1.05 -4.91 -16.16
CA PRO A 25 -1.47 -5.77 -17.27
C PRO A 25 -1.33 -7.27 -16.94
N GLY A 26 -2.29 -8.08 -17.38
CA GLY A 26 -2.31 -9.52 -17.12
C GLY A 26 -2.68 -9.93 -15.69
N TRP A 27 -3.12 -9.00 -14.85
CA TRP A 27 -3.64 -9.33 -13.52
C TRP A 27 -4.96 -10.11 -13.62
N THR A 28 -5.08 -11.19 -12.84
CA THR A 28 -6.32 -11.95 -12.67
C THR A 28 -6.56 -12.24 -11.19
N VAL A 29 -7.79 -12.58 -10.82
CA VAL A 29 -8.14 -12.99 -9.44
C VAL A 29 -7.48 -14.31 -9.02
N ASP A 30 -6.92 -15.08 -9.97
CA ASP A 30 -6.29 -16.37 -9.68
C ASP A 30 -5.09 -16.23 -8.73
N VAL A 31 -4.45 -15.06 -8.70
CA VAL A 31 -3.34 -14.76 -7.76
C VAL A 31 -3.77 -14.84 -6.29
N LEU A 32 -5.08 -14.84 -6.02
CA LEU A 32 -5.65 -14.94 -4.67
C LEU A 32 -6.08 -16.37 -4.30
N LYS A 33 -5.91 -17.37 -5.19
CA LYS A 33 -6.32 -18.76 -4.92
C LYS A 33 -5.68 -19.34 -3.66
N ASP A 34 -4.42 -18.98 -3.41
CA ASP A 34 -3.67 -19.42 -2.23
C ASP A 34 -3.76 -18.43 -1.06
N ALA A 35 -4.79 -17.57 -1.03
CA ALA A 35 -5.00 -16.63 0.07
C ALA A 35 -5.15 -17.37 1.41
N PHE A 36 -4.52 -16.85 2.45
CA PHE A 36 -4.65 -17.40 3.79
C PHE A 36 -5.95 -16.89 4.43
N LEU A 37 -7.00 -17.71 4.36
CA LEU A 37 -8.35 -17.37 4.81
C LEU A 37 -8.87 -18.38 5.86
N GLY A 38 -9.92 -17.99 6.60
CA GLY A 38 -10.65 -18.89 7.51
C GLY A 38 -9.87 -19.35 8.75
N ARG A 39 -8.73 -18.72 9.07
CA ARG A 39 -7.90 -19.04 10.24
C ARG A 39 -7.38 -17.78 10.90
N SER A 40 -6.96 -17.92 12.16
CA SER A 40 -6.31 -16.83 12.89
C SER A 40 -5.03 -16.36 12.18
N HIS A 41 -4.86 -15.04 12.06
CA HIS A 41 -3.64 -14.41 11.54
C HIS A 41 -2.40 -14.75 12.41
N ARG A 42 -2.61 -15.20 13.65
CA ARG A 42 -1.54 -15.67 14.56
C ARG A 42 -1.07 -17.09 14.25
N HIS A 43 -1.68 -17.79 13.29
CA HIS A 43 -1.19 -19.08 12.83
C HIS A 43 0.20 -18.92 12.17
N ALA A 44 1.06 -19.94 12.28
CA ALA A 44 2.43 -19.89 11.75
C ALA A 44 2.47 -19.49 10.26
N THR A 45 1.60 -20.08 9.44
CA THR A 45 1.46 -19.74 8.01
C THR A 45 1.08 -18.27 7.77
N GLY A 46 0.13 -17.73 8.55
CA GLY A 46 -0.28 -16.33 8.42
C GLY A 46 0.85 -15.38 8.80
N LYS A 47 1.51 -15.64 9.94
CA LYS A 47 2.71 -14.90 10.37
C LYS A 47 3.83 -14.95 9.33
N ALA A 48 4.08 -16.12 8.71
CA ALA A 48 5.09 -16.26 7.69
C ALA A 48 4.80 -15.40 6.45
N LYS A 49 3.55 -15.34 5.99
CA LYS A 49 3.14 -14.46 4.87
C LYS A 49 3.31 -12.98 5.19
N LEU A 50 2.95 -12.55 6.41
CA LEU A 50 3.17 -11.17 6.85
C LEU A 50 4.66 -10.83 6.89
N ASN A 51 5.49 -11.73 7.43
CA ASN A 51 6.94 -11.55 7.47
C ASN A 51 7.58 -11.49 6.07
N GLU A 52 7.08 -12.29 5.13
CA GLU A 52 7.52 -12.23 3.73
C GLU A 52 7.29 -10.83 3.13
N VAL A 53 6.10 -10.26 3.33
CA VAL A 53 5.77 -8.90 2.86
C VAL A 53 6.70 -7.87 3.49
N ILE A 54 6.90 -7.93 4.81
CA ILE A 54 7.82 -7.04 5.54
C ILE A 54 9.23 -7.11 4.95
N THR A 55 9.76 -8.31 4.77
CA THR A 55 11.12 -8.55 4.28
C THR A 55 11.29 -8.06 2.83
N ARG A 56 10.30 -8.33 1.98
CA ARG A 56 10.32 -7.89 0.57
C ARG A 56 10.22 -6.37 0.47
N SER A 57 9.35 -5.73 1.25
CA SER A 57 9.22 -4.27 1.29
C SER A 57 10.53 -3.60 1.71
N ARG A 58 11.18 -4.11 2.78
CA ARG A 58 12.52 -3.65 3.19
C ARG A 58 13.51 -3.70 2.04
N LYS A 59 13.61 -4.85 1.37
CA LYS A 59 14.55 -5.06 0.26
C LYS A 59 14.27 -4.14 -0.93
N ILE A 60 13.00 -3.98 -1.30
CA ILE A 60 12.60 -3.17 -2.46
C ILE A 60 12.88 -1.68 -2.21
N LEU A 61 12.61 -1.20 -0.99
CA LEU A 61 12.73 0.22 -0.63
C LEU A 61 14.11 0.59 -0.06
N GLY A 62 14.99 -0.39 0.20
CA GLY A 62 16.30 -0.14 0.79
C GLY A 62 16.24 0.37 2.23
N ILE A 63 15.30 -0.13 3.03
CA ILE A 63 15.09 0.36 4.42
C ILE A 63 16.26 -0.07 5.32
N PRO A 64 16.90 0.84 6.07
CA PRO A 64 18.00 0.53 6.99
C PRO A 64 17.66 -0.52 8.04
N ASP A 65 18.62 -1.38 8.40
CA ASP A 65 18.39 -2.54 9.26
C ASP A 65 17.92 -2.19 10.69
N ASP A 66 18.24 -0.98 11.16
CA ASP A 66 17.83 -0.44 12.46
C ASP A 66 16.40 0.14 12.49
N TYR A 67 15.70 0.17 11.34
CA TYR A 67 14.31 0.62 11.24
C TYR A 67 13.35 -0.57 11.31
N TYR A 68 12.13 -0.36 11.78
CA TYR A 68 11.08 -1.38 11.75
C TYR A 68 10.07 -1.11 10.62
N VAL A 69 9.48 -2.18 10.06
CA VAL A 69 8.41 -2.10 9.06
C VAL A 69 7.13 -2.66 9.68
N GLY A 70 6.14 -1.79 9.87
CA GLY A 70 4.81 -2.15 10.39
C GLY A 70 3.79 -2.38 9.27
N ILE A 71 2.88 -3.32 9.48
CA ILE A 71 1.65 -3.47 8.69
C ILE A 71 0.49 -3.02 9.58
N LEU A 72 -0.19 -1.94 9.19
CA LEU A 72 -1.30 -1.36 9.95
C LEU A 72 -2.62 -1.41 9.15
N PRO A 73 -3.77 -1.60 9.81
CA PRO A 73 -5.08 -1.37 9.19
C PRO A 73 -5.35 0.14 9.06
N GLY A 74 -6.35 0.51 8.26
CA GLY A 74 -6.82 1.91 8.15
C GLY A 74 -6.18 2.72 7.02
N SER A 75 -5.44 2.09 6.10
CA SER A 75 -4.77 2.76 4.98
C SER A 75 -3.77 3.83 5.47
N ASP A 76 -3.37 4.73 4.57
CA ASP A 76 -2.48 5.85 4.87
C ASP A 76 -3.03 6.73 6.00
N THR A 77 -4.35 6.91 6.10
CA THR A 77 -4.99 7.66 7.18
C THR A 77 -4.74 7.03 8.55
N GLY A 78 -4.97 5.72 8.69
CA GLY A 78 -4.72 5.00 9.95
C GLY A 78 -3.23 4.92 10.28
N ALA A 79 -2.36 4.82 9.28
CA ALA A 79 -0.92 4.89 9.48
C ALA A 79 -0.50 6.28 10.00
N PHE A 80 -1.06 7.36 9.43
CA PHE A 80 -0.81 8.73 9.90
C PHE A 80 -1.31 8.94 11.33
N GLU A 81 -2.52 8.47 11.63
CA GLU A 81 -3.09 8.56 12.97
C GLU A 81 -2.22 7.83 14.00
N ALA A 82 -1.81 6.58 13.70
CA ALA A 82 -0.92 5.82 14.57
C ALA A 82 0.41 6.55 14.78
N ALA A 83 0.99 7.16 13.74
CA ALA A 83 2.20 7.94 13.86
C ALA A 83 1.98 9.18 14.75
N MET A 84 0.89 9.92 14.57
CA MET A 84 0.56 11.09 15.39
C MET A 84 0.44 10.73 16.87
N TRP A 85 -0.28 9.66 17.22
CA TRP A 85 -0.45 9.24 18.62
C TRP A 85 0.84 8.78 19.29
N ASN A 86 1.85 8.33 18.53
CA ASN A 86 3.09 7.79 19.09
C ASN A 86 4.26 8.79 19.04
N LEU A 87 4.27 9.70 18.06
CA LEU A 87 5.36 10.62 17.82
C LEU A 87 5.09 12.01 18.38
N LEU A 88 3.81 12.39 18.52
CA LEU A 88 3.44 13.65 19.16
C LEU A 88 3.39 13.44 20.68
N GLY A 89 4.13 14.26 21.40
CA GLY A 89 4.09 14.31 22.86
C GLY A 89 2.98 15.22 23.36
N GLU A 90 3.03 15.55 24.66
CA GLU A 90 2.09 16.46 25.33
C GLU A 90 2.03 17.90 24.76
N ARG A 91 3.00 18.27 23.91
CA ARG A 91 3.15 19.63 23.41
C ARG A 91 2.29 19.86 22.18
N GLY A 92 1.70 21.06 22.09
CA GLY A 92 1.01 21.51 20.88
C GLY A 92 1.93 21.50 19.66
N VAL A 93 1.34 21.21 18.50
CA VAL A 93 2.04 21.17 17.21
C VAL A 93 1.51 22.29 16.34
N ASP A 94 2.41 23.10 15.80
CA ASP A 94 2.07 24.07 14.76
C ASP A 94 2.02 23.36 13.40
N LEU A 95 0.90 23.51 12.68
CA LEU A 95 0.68 22.93 11.35
C LEU A 95 0.67 24.07 10.30
N LEU A 96 1.38 23.86 9.19
CA LEU A 96 1.45 24.78 8.04
C LEU A 96 0.38 24.48 6.99
#